data_AF-A0A538MQ76-F1
#
_entry.id   AF-A0A538MQ76-F1
#
_cell.length_a   1.000
_cell.length_b   1.000
_cell.length_c   1.000
_cell.angle_alpha   90.00
_cell.angle_beta   90.00
_cell.angle_gamma   90.00
#
_symmetry.space_group_name_H-M   'P 1'
#
loop_
_entity.id
_entity.type
_entity.pdbx_description
1 polymer ?
#
loop_
_entity_poly.entity_id
_entity_poly.type
_entity_poly.pdbx_seq_one_letter_code
_entity_poly.pdbx_strand_id
1 'polypeptide(L)'
;MSAHGVRTRPHEYAVVWRAGDGPPSSGRLDVGDDELVLQGSGEPDGLRIPLDELSSVEIGRGTAERINGDKSLVLERHSCERVLVAALGGVGLLGELNNLLARLRAERAARACVAVVVPIKRGTAEAARRLVEEGPPFELERLGLERHHVFVSEREVVFFFEGDSAAVNALSRSPRVLNAAVRWRGILAGRPRLAKERFGWTRTS
;
A
#
# COMPACT_ATOMS: atom_id res chain seq x y z
N MET A 1 -14.76 -12.48 21.27
CA MET A 1 -15.80 -11.65 20.63
C MET A 1 -15.16 -10.99 19.43
N SER A 2 -15.47 -11.49 18.24
CA SER A 2 -14.84 -11.08 16.98
C SER A 2 -15.45 -9.77 16.51
N ALA A 3 -14.71 -8.66 16.60
CA ALA A 3 -15.01 -7.47 15.83
C ALA A 3 -14.55 -7.74 14.39
N HIS A 4 -15.48 -8.09 13.52
CA HIS A 4 -15.25 -8.01 12.09
C HIS A 4 -14.89 -6.56 11.79
N GLY A 5 -13.64 -6.34 11.39
CA GLY A 5 -13.19 -5.07 10.85
C GLY A 5 -14.17 -4.65 9.76
N VAL A 6 -14.75 -3.46 9.93
CA VAL A 6 -15.54 -2.82 8.89
C VAL A 6 -14.57 -2.55 7.75
N ARG A 7 -14.43 -3.51 6.82
CA ARG A 7 -13.85 -3.23 5.51
C ARG A 7 -14.77 -2.19 4.91
N THR A 8 -14.30 -0.94 4.82
CA THR A 8 -14.96 0.11 4.05
C THR A 8 -15.25 -0.50 2.68
N ARG A 9 -16.52 -0.52 2.26
CA ARG A 9 -16.89 -1.18 1.01
C ARG A 9 -16.10 -0.54 -0.13
N PRO A 10 -15.49 -1.32 -1.04
CA PRO A 10 -14.88 -0.75 -2.24
C PRO A 10 -15.93 0.12 -2.94
N HIS A 11 -15.52 1.31 -3.40
CA HIS A 11 -16.41 2.16 -4.16
C HIS A 11 -16.51 1.59 -5.57
N GLU A 12 -17.72 1.17 -5.95
CA GLU A 12 -17.98 0.51 -7.24
C GLU A 12 -18.57 1.50 -8.24
N TYR A 13 -17.97 1.57 -9.43
CA TYR A 13 -18.40 2.47 -10.50
C TYR A 13 -18.63 1.70 -11.78
N ALA A 14 -19.78 1.90 -12.44
CA ALA A 14 -19.98 1.41 -13.80
C ALA A 14 -19.10 2.23 -14.75
N VAL A 15 -18.34 1.56 -15.62
CA VAL A 15 -17.35 2.21 -16.49
C VAL A 15 -17.29 1.55 -17.87
N VAL A 16 -16.79 2.31 -18.84
CA VAL A 16 -16.16 1.76 -20.05
C VAL A 16 -14.69 2.08 -19.98
N TRP A 17 -13.83 1.10 -20.21
CA TRP A 17 -12.40 1.26 -20.06
C TRP A 17 -11.62 0.63 -21.21
N ARG A 18 -10.38 1.07 -21.41
CA ARG A 18 -9.50 0.58 -22.47
C ARG A 18 -8.06 0.56 -21.97
N ALA A 19 -7.37 -0.58 -22.09
CA ALA A 19 -5.93 -0.67 -21.88
C ALA A 19 -5.18 -0.47 -23.20
N GLY A 20 -4.20 0.45 -23.21
CA GLY A 20 -3.42 0.82 -24.39
C GLY A 20 -4.30 1.19 -25.58
N ASP A 21 -3.96 0.62 -26.74
CA ASP A 21 -4.69 0.78 -28.01
C ASP A 21 -5.74 -0.33 -28.25
N GLY A 22 -6.06 -1.13 -27.23
CA GLY A 22 -7.03 -2.22 -27.32
C GLY A 22 -8.47 -1.74 -27.56
N PRO A 23 -9.43 -2.66 -27.76
CA PRO A 23 -10.85 -2.30 -27.81
C PRO A 23 -11.34 -1.85 -26.43
N PRO A 24 -12.33 -0.92 -26.37
CA PRO A 24 -12.98 -0.58 -25.12
C PRO A 24 -13.82 -1.75 -24.60
N SER A 25 -13.81 -1.93 -23.28
CA SER A 25 -14.61 -2.93 -22.56
C SER A 25 -15.56 -2.23 -21.59
N SER A 26 -16.83 -2.62 -21.62
CA SER A 26 -17.82 -2.17 -20.65
C SER A 26 -17.79 -3.07 -19.43
N GLY A 27 -17.86 -2.48 -18.24
CA GLY A 27 -17.92 -3.22 -16.99
C GLY A 27 -17.88 -2.32 -15.77
N ARG A 28 -16.99 -2.65 -14.82
CA ARG A 28 -16.99 -2.06 -13.48
C ARG A 28 -15.57 -1.74 -13.04
N LEU A 29 -15.43 -0.61 -12.36
CA LEU A 29 -14.23 -0.23 -11.61
C LEU A 29 -14.52 -0.42 -10.13
N ASP A 30 -13.72 -1.26 -9.48
CA ASP A 30 -13.62 -1.34 -8.03
C ASP A 30 -12.45 -0.49 -7.57
N VAL A 31 -12.73 0.46 -6.67
CA VAL A 31 -11.71 1.25 -6.01
C VAL A 31 -11.49 0.68 -4.61
N GLY A 32 -10.34 0.01 -4.41
CA GLY A 32 -9.87 -0.47 -3.12
C GLY A 32 -8.89 0.50 -2.46
N ASP A 33 -8.38 0.12 -1.29
CA ASP A 33 -7.45 0.95 -0.50
C ASP A 33 -6.05 1.05 -1.15
N ASP A 34 -5.60 -0.01 -1.82
CA ASP A 34 -4.25 -0.11 -2.40
C ASP A 34 -4.24 -0.43 -3.91
N GLU A 35 -5.40 -0.70 -4.51
CA GLU A 35 -5.52 -1.14 -5.90
C GLU A 35 -6.83 -0.70 -6.57
N LEU A 36 -6.79 -0.67 -7.90
CA LEU A 36 -7.95 -0.52 -8.78
C LEU A 36 -8.18 -1.83 -9.53
N VAL A 37 -9.42 -2.30 -9.59
CA VAL A 37 -9.79 -3.48 -10.38
C VAL A 37 -10.80 -3.11 -11.44
N LEU A 38 -10.42 -3.26 -12.71
CA LEU A 38 -11.26 -3.03 -13.87
C LEU A 38 -11.76 -4.36 -14.41
N GLN A 39 -13.05 -4.62 -14.22
CA GLN A 39 -13.74 -5.77 -14.77
C GLN A 39 -14.38 -5.41 -16.11
N GLY A 40 -14.41 -6.36 -17.05
CA GLY A 40 -15.03 -6.15 -18.36
C GLY A 40 -15.12 -7.42 -19.18
N SER A 41 -15.95 -7.38 -20.22
CA SER A 41 -16.25 -8.52 -21.09
C SER A 41 -15.05 -9.14 -21.83
N GLY A 42 -13.90 -8.45 -21.87
CA GLY A 42 -12.67 -8.93 -22.53
C GLY A 42 -11.58 -9.44 -21.59
N GLU A 43 -11.74 -9.29 -20.27
CA GLU A 43 -10.73 -9.64 -19.27
C GLU A 43 -11.40 -10.43 -18.13
N PRO A 44 -11.46 -11.78 -18.22
CA PRO A 44 -12.19 -12.61 -17.27
C PRO A 44 -11.62 -12.54 -15.84
N ASP A 45 -10.33 -12.26 -15.70
CA ASP A 45 -9.69 -12.06 -14.40
C ASP A 45 -9.73 -10.60 -13.93
N GLY A 46 -10.10 -9.65 -14.81
CA GLY A 46 -10.07 -8.21 -14.57
C GLY A 46 -8.64 -7.61 -14.57
N LEU A 47 -8.51 -6.40 -15.09
CA LEU A 47 -7.25 -5.66 -15.05
C LEU A 47 -7.06 -5.04 -13.67
N ARG A 48 -6.06 -5.53 -12.93
CA ARG A 48 -5.68 -5.00 -11.62
C ARG A 48 -4.53 -4.01 -11.76
N ILE A 49 -4.66 -2.84 -11.13
CA ILE A 49 -3.67 -1.78 -11.14
C ILE A 49 -3.41 -1.34 -9.69
N PRO A 50 -2.27 -1.75 -9.10
CA PRO A 50 -1.82 -1.20 -7.82
C PRO A 50 -1.70 0.33 -7.88
N LEU A 51 -2.10 1.02 -6.81
CA LEU A 51 -2.03 2.49 -6.76
C LEU A 51 -0.59 3.02 -6.81
N ASP A 52 0.39 2.23 -6.38
CA ASP A 52 1.83 2.53 -6.45
C ASP A 52 2.44 2.29 -7.83
N GLU A 53 1.74 1.61 -8.74
CA GLU A 53 2.14 1.50 -10.14
C GLU A 53 1.71 2.72 -10.98
N LEU A 54 0.83 3.58 -10.46
CA LEU A 54 0.32 4.75 -11.18
C LEU A 54 1.29 5.93 -11.10
N SER A 55 1.87 6.31 -12.25
CA SER A 55 2.65 7.52 -12.40
C SER A 55 1.76 8.77 -12.42
N SER A 56 0.63 8.73 -13.13
CA SER A 56 -0.31 9.85 -13.23
C SER A 56 -1.78 9.39 -13.28
N VAL A 57 -2.68 10.27 -12.83
CA VAL A 57 -4.13 10.12 -12.93
C VAL A 57 -4.69 11.48 -13.30
N GLU A 58 -5.27 11.59 -14.50
CA GLU A 58 -5.76 12.87 -15.01
C GLU A 58 -7.07 12.70 -15.80
N ILE A 59 -7.87 13.76 -15.90
CA ILE A 59 -9.01 13.78 -16.84
C ILE A 59 -8.47 14.11 -18.23
N GLY A 60 -8.68 13.20 -19.19
CA GLY A 60 -8.31 13.37 -20.58
C GLY A 60 -8.91 14.63 -21.20
N ARG A 61 -8.06 15.39 -21.89
CA ARG A 61 -8.39 16.67 -22.53
C ARG A 61 -8.51 16.51 -24.05
N GLY A 62 -7.77 15.56 -24.63
CA GLY A 62 -7.73 15.29 -26.06
C GLY A 62 -8.87 14.40 -26.56
N THR A 63 -9.08 14.38 -27.87
CA THR A 63 -10.06 13.48 -28.52
C THR A 63 -9.63 12.02 -28.50
N ALA A 64 -8.32 11.74 -28.60
CA ALA A 64 -7.76 10.39 -28.49
C ALA A 64 -7.91 9.77 -27.08
N GLU A 65 -8.15 10.63 -26.08
CA GLU A 65 -8.34 10.26 -24.67
C GLU A 65 -9.82 10.09 -24.32
N ARG A 66 -10.70 10.07 -25.33
CA ARG A 66 -12.13 9.82 -25.14
C ARG A 66 -12.45 8.37 -25.44
N ILE A 67 -13.38 7.83 -24.67
CA ILE A 67 -13.97 6.52 -24.95
C ILE A 67 -15.37 6.78 -25.48
N ASN A 68 -15.69 6.30 -26.67
CA ASN A 68 -16.99 6.51 -27.32
C ASN A 68 -17.44 7.99 -27.41
N GLY A 69 -16.48 8.93 -27.45
CA GLY A 69 -16.74 10.37 -27.45
C GLY A 69 -16.82 11.01 -26.06
N ASP A 70 -16.92 10.22 -24.99
CA ASP A 70 -16.98 10.71 -23.62
C ASP A 70 -15.59 10.96 -23.04
N LYS A 71 -15.50 11.94 -22.13
CA LYS A 71 -14.26 12.18 -21.38
C LYS A 71 -13.93 10.96 -20.52
N SER A 72 -12.65 10.64 -20.41
CA SER A 72 -12.17 9.54 -19.57
C SER A 72 -11.13 10.05 -18.58
N LEU A 73 -10.91 9.28 -17.52
CA LEU A 73 -9.66 9.34 -16.76
C LEU A 73 -8.59 8.62 -17.55
N VAL A 74 -7.42 9.22 -17.60
CA VAL A 74 -6.17 8.65 -18.06
C VAL A 74 -5.41 8.18 -16.83
N LEU A 75 -5.28 6.88 -16.68
CA LEU A 75 -4.39 6.26 -15.71
C LEU A 75 -3.10 5.90 -16.43
N GLU A 76 -1.99 6.51 -16.05
CA GLU A 76 -0.67 6.17 -16.60
C GLU A 76 0.10 5.32 -15.58
N ARG A 77 0.64 4.21 -16.04
CA ARG A 77 1.47 3.31 -15.24
C ARG A 77 2.94 3.68 -15.36
N HIS A 78 3.77 3.29 -14.39
CA HIS A 78 5.23 3.45 -14.48
C HIS A 78 5.86 2.73 -15.70
N SER A 79 5.18 1.74 -16.25
CA SER A 79 5.54 1.10 -17.53
C SER A 79 5.29 1.98 -18.77
N CYS A 80 4.75 3.19 -18.60
CA CYS A 80 4.22 4.08 -19.64
C CYS A 80 2.97 3.53 -20.36
N GLU A 81 2.39 2.42 -19.88
CA GLU A 81 1.10 1.94 -20.36
C GLU A 81 -0.03 2.84 -19.84
N ARG A 82 -0.97 3.19 -20.73
CA ARG A 82 -2.13 4.03 -20.40
C ARG A 82 -3.40 3.21 -20.36
N VAL A 83 -4.21 3.43 -19.33
CA VAL A 83 -5.55 2.86 -19.20
C VAL A 83 -6.54 4.01 -19.15
N LEU A 84 -7.49 4.03 -20.09
CA LEU A 84 -8.55 5.02 -20.13
C LEU A 84 -9.80 4.47 -19.43
N VAL A 85 -10.48 5.31 -18.64
CA VAL A 85 -11.69 4.92 -17.90
C VAL A 85 -12.76 6.02 -18.00
N ALA A 86 -13.84 5.76 -18.72
CA ALA A 86 -15.01 6.63 -18.78
C ALA A 86 -16.08 6.15 -17.79
N ALA A 87 -16.54 7.04 -16.91
CA ALA A 87 -17.53 6.72 -15.89
C ALA A 87 -18.97 6.81 -16.43
N LEU A 88 -19.76 5.77 -16.18
CA LEU A 88 -21.17 5.66 -16.58
C LEU A 88 -22.08 5.98 -15.40
N GLY A 89 -22.22 7.26 -15.05
CA GLY A 89 -23.07 7.64 -13.91
C GLY A 89 -23.43 9.12 -13.82
N GLY A 90 -23.46 9.80 -14.97
CA GLY A 90 -23.92 11.19 -15.06
C GLY A 90 -22.83 12.24 -14.86
N VAL A 91 -23.26 13.51 -14.91
CA VAL A 91 -22.37 14.67 -14.88
C VAL A 91 -21.70 14.79 -13.51
N GLY A 92 -20.37 14.84 -13.48
CA GLY A 92 -19.59 15.07 -12.26
C GLY A 92 -18.91 13.82 -11.67
N LEU A 93 -19.38 12.61 -12.00
CA LEU A 93 -18.82 11.37 -11.46
C LEU A 93 -17.34 11.19 -11.81
N LEU A 94 -16.94 11.59 -13.03
CA LEU A 94 -15.53 11.54 -13.45
C LEU A 94 -14.63 12.44 -12.59
N GLY A 95 -15.15 13.60 -12.17
CA GLY A 95 -14.44 14.53 -11.29
C GLY A 95 -14.36 14.02 -9.86
N GLU A 96 -15.44 13.42 -9.36
CA GLU A 96 -15.45 12.72 -8.06
C GLU A 96 -14.41 11.60 -8.03
N LEU A 97 -14.41 10.74 -9.04
CA LEU A 97 -13.45 9.64 -9.15
C LEU A 97 -12.00 10.16 -9.25
N ASN A 98 -11.75 11.21 -10.02
CA ASN A 98 -10.42 11.85 -10.05
C ASN A 98 -9.96 12.32 -8.66
N ASN A 99 -10.84 12.97 -7.91
CA ASN A 99 -10.53 13.48 -6.57
C ASN A 99 -10.34 12.33 -5.56
N LEU A 100 -11.16 11.29 -5.64
CA LEU A 100 -11.01 10.08 -4.82
C LEU A 100 -9.65 9.43 -5.06
N LEU A 101 -9.26 9.21 -6.32
CA LEU A 101 -7.98 8.62 -6.68
C LEU A 101 -6.79 9.50 -6.28
N ALA A 102 -6.91 10.83 -6.44
CA ALA A 102 -5.88 11.76 -5.98
C ALA A 102 -5.68 11.68 -4.45
N ARG A 103 -6.77 11.58 -3.69
CA ARG A 103 -6.74 11.42 -2.24
C ARG A 103 -6.11 10.08 -1.83
N LEU A 104 -6.57 8.97 -2.40
CA LEU A 104 -6.05 7.63 -2.08
C LEU A 104 -4.55 7.50 -2.41
N ARG A 105 -4.12 8.05 -3.54
CA ARG A 105 -2.68 8.10 -3.90
C ARG A 105 -1.87 8.95 -2.92
N ALA A 106 -2.41 10.08 -2.46
CA ALA A 106 -1.74 10.92 -1.46
C ALA A 106 -1.66 10.20 -0.10
N GLU A 107 -2.72 9.52 0.33
CA GLU A 107 -2.74 8.69 1.54
C GLU A 107 -1.72 7.55 1.46
N ARG A 108 -1.65 6.84 0.32
CA ARG A 108 -0.65 5.80 0.06
C ARG A 108 0.78 6.35 0.07
N ALA A 109 1.01 7.49 -0.59
CA ALA A 109 2.33 8.14 -0.58
C ALA A 109 2.74 8.62 0.82
N ALA A 110 1.77 8.89 1.70
CA ALA A 110 2.01 9.21 3.11
C ALA A 110 2.27 7.95 3.96
N ARG A 111 1.97 6.74 3.49
CA ARG A 111 2.37 5.50 4.16
C ARG A 111 3.89 5.32 4.03
N ALA A 112 4.55 5.16 5.18
CA ALA A 112 5.97 4.90 5.26
C ALA A 112 6.22 3.44 5.61
N CYS A 113 7.17 2.84 4.91
CA CYS A 113 7.77 1.56 5.27
C CYS A 113 9.14 1.80 5.89
N VAL A 114 9.38 1.24 7.08
CA VAL A 114 10.71 1.22 7.69
C VAL A 114 11.04 -0.17 8.22
N ALA A 115 12.30 -0.57 8.05
CA ALA A 115 12.85 -1.73 8.71
C ALA A 115 13.88 -1.29 9.76
N VAL A 116 13.76 -1.82 10.97
CA VAL A 116 14.78 -1.72 12.02
C VAL A 116 15.54 -3.03 12.05
N VAL A 117 16.83 -2.97 11.72
CA VAL A 117 17.72 -4.12 11.74
C VAL A 117 18.51 -4.12 13.03
N VAL A 118 18.36 -5.18 13.81
CA VAL A 118 18.94 -5.36 15.14
C VAL A 118 19.97 -6.48 15.08
N PRO A 119 21.28 -6.18 15.02
CA PRO A 119 22.31 -7.21 15.01
C PRO A 119 22.32 -7.99 16.32
N ILE A 120 22.31 -9.32 16.24
CA ILE A 120 22.39 -10.21 17.40
C ILE A 120 23.67 -11.05 17.38
N LYS A 121 24.09 -11.51 18.56
CA LYS A 121 25.23 -12.41 18.71
C LYS A 121 24.92 -13.74 18.04
N ARG A 122 25.95 -14.40 17.50
CA ARG A 122 25.80 -15.75 16.96
C ARG A 122 25.36 -16.71 18.07
N GLY A 123 24.43 -17.61 17.75
CA GLY A 123 23.90 -18.60 18.68
C GLY A 123 22.81 -18.06 19.63
N THR A 124 22.42 -16.79 19.53
CA THR A 124 21.33 -16.22 20.35
C THR A 124 20.00 -16.05 19.61
N ALA A 125 19.86 -16.65 18.43
CA ALA A 125 18.63 -16.55 17.63
C ALA A 125 17.41 -17.11 18.37
N GLU A 126 17.58 -18.20 19.12
CA GLU A 126 16.51 -18.80 19.91
C GLU A 126 16.05 -17.89 21.06
N ALA A 127 16.99 -17.23 21.74
CA ALA A 127 16.66 -16.23 22.75
C ALA A 127 15.93 -15.02 22.14
N ALA A 128 16.33 -14.61 20.93
CA ALA A 128 15.66 -13.56 20.19
C ALA A 128 14.22 -13.93 19.81
N ARG A 129 13.95 -15.17 19.35
CA ARG A 129 12.59 -15.65 19.04
C ARG A 129 11.67 -15.55 20.25
N ARG A 130 12.13 -16.02 21.41
CA ARG A 130 11.35 -15.95 22.66
C ARG A 130 10.98 -14.51 23.03
N LEU A 131 11.91 -13.57 22.90
CA LEU A 131 11.64 -12.15 23.15
C LEU A 131 10.62 -11.56 22.15
N VAL A 132 10.59 -12.03 20.91
CA VAL A 132 9.63 -11.60 19.89
C VAL A 132 8.24 -12.21 20.15
N GLU A 133 8.18 -13.46 20.59
CA GLU A 133 6.94 -14.18 20.91
C GLU A 133 6.21 -13.59 22.13
N GLU A 134 6.93 -12.93 23.04
CA GLU A 134 6.31 -12.10 24.10
C GLU A 134 5.49 -10.93 23.55
N GLY A 135 5.69 -10.58 22.27
CA GLY A 135 5.01 -9.50 21.59
C GLY A 135 5.63 -8.12 21.85
N PRO A 136 5.17 -7.09 21.13
CA PRO A 136 5.66 -5.74 21.33
C PRO A 136 5.23 -5.21 22.70
N PRO A 137 6.09 -4.47 23.42
CA PRO A 137 5.74 -3.87 24.72
C PRO A 137 4.84 -2.62 24.58
N PHE A 138 4.22 -2.43 23.42
CA PHE A 138 3.36 -1.32 23.06
C PHE A 138 2.27 -1.78 22.10
N GLU A 139 1.11 -1.13 22.17
CA GLU A 139 -0.02 -1.40 21.29
C GLU A 139 0.22 -0.81 19.90
N LEU A 140 0.28 -1.66 18.88
CA LEU A 140 0.59 -1.28 17.49
C LEU A 140 -0.52 -0.43 16.86
N GLU A 141 -1.79 -0.80 17.10
CA GLU A 141 -2.96 -0.11 16.56
C GLU A 141 -3.03 1.35 17.03
N ARG A 142 -2.76 1.59 18.32
CA ARG A 142 -2.77 2.96 18.89
C ARG A 142 -1.67 3.86 18.33
N LEU A 143 -0.65 3.28 17.71
CA LEU A 143 0.43 4.03 17.07
C LEU A 143 0.13 4.33 15.61
N GLY A 144 -0.99 3.86 15.03
CA GLY A 144 -1.31 4.06 13.62
C GLY A 144 -0.48 3.18 12.67
N LEU A 145 0.01 2.04 13.18
CA LEU A 145 0.70 1.05 12.36
C LEU A 145 -0.32 0.11 11.72
N GLU A 146 -0.17 -0.08 10.42
CA GLU A 146 -1.05 -0.93 9.62
C GLU A 146 -0.47 -2.33 9.44
N ARG A 147 0.86 -2.45 9.36
CA ARG A 147 1.55 -3.74 9.22
C ARG A 147 2.79 -3.80 10.09
N HIS A 148 2.99 -4.93 10.76
CA HIS A 148 4.20 -5.21 11.52
C HIS A 148 4.64 -6.65 11.29
N HIS A 149 5.88 -6.83 10.85
CA HIS A 149 6.50 -8.15 10.70
C HIS A 149 7.84 -8.20 11.42
N VAL A 150 8.14 -9.34 12.03
CA VAL A 150 9.43 -9.57 12.68
C VAL A 150 10.07 -10.81 12.09
N PHE A 151 11.29 -10.66 11.60
CA PHE A 151 12.09 -11.73 11.01
C PHE A 151 13.30 -11.99 11.90
N VAL A 152 13.50 -13.23 12.32
CA VAL A 152 14.65 -13.62 13.13
C VAL A 152 15.58 -14.50 12.31
N SER A 153 16.85 -14.11 12.23
CA SER A 153 17.93 -14.90 11.63
C SER A 153 19.01 -15.21 12.66
N GLU A 154 20.04 -15.97 12.26
CA GLU A 154 21.21 -16.26 13.11
C GLU A 154 22.11 -15.05 13.40
N ARG A 155 21.90 -13.91 12.72
CA ARG A 155 22.77 -12.73 12.82
C ARG A 155 22.04 -11.45 13.17
N GLU A 156 20.76 -11.37 12.87
CA GLU A 156 19.97 -10.17 13.12
C GLU A 156 18.49 -10.48 13.24
N VAL A 157 17.80 -9.57 13.92
CA VAL A 157 16.34 -9.48 13.92
C VAL A 157 15.94 -8.24 13.14
N VAL A 158 14.99 -8.40 12.22
CA VAL A 158 14.46 -7.32 11.40
C VAL A 158 13.02 -7.07 11.82
N PHE A 159 12.74 -5.86 12.30
CA PHE A 159 11.40 -5.38 12.59
C PHE A 159 10.94 -4.49 11.44
N PHE A 160 9.94 -4.91 10.70
CA PHE A 160 9.31 -4.14 9.64
C PHE A 160 8.05 -3.46 10.15
N PHE A 161 7.87 -2.19 9.78
CA PHE A 161 6.71 -1.38 10.13
C PHE A 161 6.19 -0.68 8.88
N GLU A 162 4.88 -0.77 8.67
CA GLU A 162 4.11 0.02 7.68
C GLU A 162 3.03 0.80 8.43
N GLY A 163 2.82 2.04 8.06
CA GLY A 163 1.77 2.91 8.59
C GLY A 163 2.00 4.35 8.14
N ASP A 164 1.32 5.31 8.76
CA ASP A 164 1.56 6.73 8.48
C ASP A 164 3.04 7.09 8.73
N SER A 165 3.64 7.84 7.81
CA SER A 165 4.96 8.46 7.96
C SER A 165 5.18 9.14 9.33
N ALA A 166 4.17 9.78 9.90
CA ALA A 166 4.27 10.40 11.22
C ALA A 166 4.40 9.35 12.33
N ALA A 167 3.59 8.29 12.28
CA ALA A 167 3.62 7.16 13.20
C ALA A 167 4.97 6.43 13.16
N VAL A 168 5.45 6.13 11.95
CA VAL A 168 6.73 5.46 11.71
C VAL A 168 7.91 6.31 12.20
N ASN A 169 7.88 7.62 11.95
CA ASN A 169 8.90 8.53 12.48
C ASN A 169 8.85 8.61 14.01
N ALA A 170 7.66 8.59 14.63
CA ALA A 170 7.51 8.62 16.08
C ALA A 170 8.11 7.39 16.76
N LEU A 171 7.99 6.20 16.17
CA LEU A 171 8.63 4.97 16.68
C LEU A 171 10.14 5.12 16.84
N SER A 172 10.81 5.73 15.86
CA SER A 172 12.27 5.93 15.90
C SER A 172 12.73 6.80 17.09
N ARG A 173 11.82 7.62 17.62
CA ARG A 173 12.06 8.54 18.76
C ARG A 173 11.40 8.08 20.05
N SER A 174 10.71 6.94 20.04
CA SER A 174 9.87 6.49 21.16
C SER A 174 10.73 5.97 22.32
N PRO A 175 10.56 6.52 23.54
CA PRO A 175 11.20 5.99 24.75
C PRO A 175 10.83 4.52 25.03
N ARG A 176 9.65 4.07 24.59
CA ARG A 176 9.20 2.68 24.76
C ARG A 176 9.98 1.72 23.85
N VAL A 177 10.31 2.15 22.63
CA VAL A 177 11.19 1.40 21.72
C VAL A 177 12.62 1.33 22.29
N LEU A 178 13.10 2.43 22.87
CA LEU A 178 14.40 2.45 23.57
C LEU A 178 14.41 1.53 24.80
N ASN A 179 13.33 1.49 25.58
CA ASN A 179 13.19 0.57 26.71
C ASN A 179 13.07 -0.89 26.26
N ALA A 180 12.36 -1.17 25.17
CA ALA A 180 12.34 -2.51 24.57
C ALA A 180 13.76 -2.97 24.24
N ALA A 181 14.61 -2.08 23.70
CA ALA A 181 16.01 -2.39 23.40
C ALA A 181 16.84 -2.80 24.65
N VAL A 182 16.44 -2.41 25.86
CA VAL A 182 17.10 -2.83 27.11
C VAL A 182 16.94 -4.35 27.32
N ARG A 183 15.78 -4.92 27.00
CA ARG A 183 15.53 -6.38 27.12
C ARG A 183 16.42 -7.19 26.18
N TRP A 184 16.86 -6.58 25.09
CA TRP A 184 17.72 -7.20 24.08
C TRP A 184 19.22 -7.10 24.39
N ARG A 185 19.63 -6.27 25.38
CA ARG A 185 21.03 -5.90 25.63
C ARG A 185 21.99 -7.08 25.78
N GLY A 186 21.53 -8.20 26.35
CA GLY A 186 22.33 -9.42 26.51
C GLY A 186 22.71 -10.11 25.20
N ILE A 187 21.88 -9.95 24.16
CA ILE A 187 21.99 -10.66 22.88
C ILE A 187 22.41 -9.76 21.70
N LEU A 188 22.53 -8.44 21.90
CA LEU A 188 22.96 -7.53 20.83
C LEU A 188 24.44 -7.73 20.44
N ALA A 189 24.71 -7.77 19.14
CA ALA A 189 26.06 -7.76 18.57
C ALA A 189 26.49 -6.37 18.07
N GLY A 190 25.59 -5.38 18.11
CA GLY A 190 25.88 -4.03 17.64
C GLY A 190 24.69 -3.10 17.81
N ARG A 191 24.84 -1.88 17.27
CA ARG A 191 23.79 -0.87 17.31
C ARG A 191 22.67 -1.21 16.30
N PRO A 192 21.39 -1.14 16.70
CA PRO A 192 20.27 -1.17 15.76
C PRO A 192 20.40 -0.09 14.69
N ARG A 193 20.03 -0.42 13.46
CA ARG A 193 20.11 0.47 12.30
C ARG A 193 18.76 0.56 11.58
N LEU A 194 18.46 1.74 11.07
CA LEU A 194 17.27 1.97 10.25
C LEU A 194 17.61 1.70 8.78
N ALA A 195 16.78 0.88 8.14
CA ALA A 195 16.77 0.68 6.71
C ALA A 195 15.47 1.27 6.15
N LYS A 196 15.62 2.17 5.18
CA LYS A 196 14.51 2.74 4.42
C LYS A 196 14.18 1.83 3.25
N GLU A 197 12.90 1.67 2.97
CA GLU A 197 12.48 1.04 1.73
C GLU A 197 13.03 1.83 0.52
N ARG A 198 13.49 1.09 -0.49
CA ARG A 198 13.96 1.64 -1.77
C ARG A 198 13.13 1.18 -2.95
N PHE A 199 12.48 0.04 -2.79
CA PHE A 199 11.60 -0.59 -3.75
C PHE A 199 10.69 -1.55 -2.97
N GLY A 200 9.39 -1.49 -3.25
CA GLY A 200 8.38 -2.39 -2.72
C GLY A 200 7.59 -2.96 -3.89
N TRP A 201 7.18 -4.22 -3.78
CA TRP A 201 6.30 -4.85 -4.77
C TRP A 201 5.30 -5.72 -4.02
N THR A 202 4.02 -5.56 -4.35
CA THR A 202 2.93 -6.33 -3.75
C THR A 202 2.26 -7.13 -4.85
N ARG A 203 2.06 -8.44 -4.63
CA ARG A 203 1.27 -9.26 -5.55
C ARG A 203 -0.21 -8.88 -5.39
N THR A 204 -0.78 -8.41 -6.48
CA THR A 204 -2.21 -8.12 -6.60
C THR A 204 -3.01 -9.42 -6.51
N SER A 205 -3.98 -9.49 -5.58
CA SER A 205 -4.80 -10.68 -5.31
C SER A 205 -6.14 -10.60 -6.02
#